data_AF-A0A6P7G156-F1
#
_entry.id   AF-A0A6P7G156-F1
#
_cell.length_a   1.000
_cell.length_b   1.000
_cell.length_c   1.000
_cell.angle_alpha   90.00
_cell.angle_beta   90.00
_cell.angle_gamma   90.00
#
_symmetry.space_group_name_H-M   'P 1'
#
loop_
_entity.id
_entity.type
_entity.pdbx_description
1 polymer ?
#
loop_
_entity_poly.entity_id
_entity_poly.type
_entity_poly.pdbx_seq_one_letter_code
_entity_poly.pdbx_strand_id
1 'polypeptide(L)'
;MEENRLPKMCFLRQLEITRIENKYNWASQVKNLLEFANCQRSWRDINVAFLKANKNDLIDTFKQKVNQNDLRQLNDSSFLTFYRALDLSDQPQQYLHIRMPLQFTRTIAQLRLSNEFCIRFTFQGLTYKIDPKQLCTICNKRELETLRHLLFECPIYTAMRPQNITNLLNPEHLANTLNNITPSTAKTISNHIWNILKLRAFVINE
;
A
#
# COMPACT_ATOMS: atom_id res chain seq x y z
N MET A 1 -39.70 -26.67 1.77
CA MET A 1 -39.41 -26.78 3.22
C MET A 1 -40.69 -26.40 3.95
N GLU A 2 -41.17 -27.24 4.87
CA GLU A 2 -42.43 -27.00 5.60
C GLU A 2 -42.40 -25.66 6.35
N GLU A 3 -43.55 -24.97 6.37
CA GLU A 3 -43.76 -23.64 6.97
C GLU A 3 -43.34 -23.58 8.44
N ASN A 4 -43.65 -24.62 9.21
CA ASN A 4 -43.52 -24.63 10.67
C ASN A 4 -42.13 -25.03 11.17
N ARG A 5 -41.15 -25.20 10.28
CA ARG A 5 -39.80 -25.57 10.67
C ARG A 5 -39.05 -24.35 11.18
N LEU A 6 -38.51 -24.46 12.41
CA LEU A 6 -37.71 -23.42 13.06
C LEU A 6 -36.65 -22.76 12.15
N PRO A 7 -35.87 -23.50 11.33
CA PRO A 7 -34.91 -22.87 10.40
C PRO A 7 -35.55 -21.89 9.41
N LYS A 8 -36.73 -22.22 8.86
CA LYS A 8 -37.45 -21.34 7.92
C LYS A 8 -37.99 -20.11 8.64
N MET A 9 -38.53 -20.28 9.85
CA MET A 9 -39.00 -19.16 10.68
C MET A 9 -37.85 -18.20 11.04
N CYS A 10 -36.71 -18.73 11.49
CA CYS A 10 -35.53 -17.92 11.79
C CYS A 10 -35.01 -17.18 10.55
N PHE A 11 -34.98 -17.85 9.39
CA PHE A 11 -34.57 -17.23 8.13
C PHE A 11 -35.48 -16.05 7.73
N LEU A 12 -36.79 -16.25 7.71
CA LEU A 12 -37.76 -15.20 7.39
C LEU A 12 -37.66 -14.03 8.38
N ARG A 13 -37.47 -14.32 9.67
CA ARG A 13 -37.30 -13.28 10.69
C ARG A 13 -36.05 -12.43 10.46
N GLN A 14 -34.94 -13.04 10.06
CA GLN A 14 -33.72 -12.31 9.71
C GLN A 14 -33.92 -11.40 8.48
N LEU A 15 -34.71 -11.86 7.47
CA LEU A 15 -35.08 -11.04 6.31
C LEU A 15 -35.95 -9.83 6.71
N GLU A 16 -36.94 -10.01 7.58
CA GLU A 16 -37.80 -8.92 8.06
C GLU A 16 -37.01 -7.83 8.79
N ILE A 17 -36.05 -8.24 9.62
CA ILE A 17 -35.24 -7.34 10.43
C ILE A 17 -34.24 -6.54 9.59
N THR A 18 -34.05 -6.85 8.30
CA THR A 18 -33.20 -6.05 7.39
C THR A 18 -33.67 -4.62 7.14
N ARG A 19 -34.88 -4.26 7.58
CA ARG A 19 -35.40 -2.89 7.58
C ARG A 19 -34.68 -1.99 8.60
N ILE A 20 -34.05 -2.59 9.61
CA ILE A 20 -33.30 -1.88 10.64
C ILE A 20 -31.82 -2.15 10.37
N GLU A 21 -31.02 -1.10 10.31
CA GLU A 21 -29.57 -1.23 10.15
C GLU A 21 -29.00 -1.95 11.38
N ASN A 22 -28.59 -3.21 11.19
CA ASN A 22 -28.12 -4.06 12.27
C ASN A 22 -26.88 -4.82 11.80
N LYS A 23 -25.73 -4.44 12.37
CA LYS A 23 -24.44 -5.06 12.09
C LYS A 23 -24.37 -6.55 12.46
N TYR A 24 -25.27 -7.06 13.29
CA TYR A 24 -25.33 -8.46 13.70
C TYR A 24 -26.30 -9.32 12.87
N ASN A 25 -27.09 -8.69 11.99
CA ASN A 25 -27.99 -9.41 11.10
C ASN A 25 -27.25 -9.81 9.82
N TRP A 26 -27.05 -11.12 9.62
CA TRP A 26 -26.39 -11.65 8.42
C TRP A 26 -27.13 -11.26 7.13
N ALA A 27 -28.47 -11.19 7.15
CA ALA A 27 -29.28 -10.85 6.00
C ALA A 27 -29.04 -9.39 5.58
N SER A 28 -28.92 -8.47 6.54
CA SER A 28 -28.56 -7.08 6.29
C SER A 28 -27.14 -6.98 5.72
N GLN A 29 -26.18 -7.75 6.24
CA GLN A 29 -24.82 -7.77 5.72
C GLN A 29 -24.80 -8.25 4.25
N VAL A 30 -25.49 -9.35 3.93
CA VAL A 30 -25.57 -9.85 2.55
C VAL A 30 -26.23 -8.86 1.61
N LYS A 31 -27.33 -8.22 2.05
CA LYS A 31 -27.98 -7.15 1.29
C LYS A 31 -27.01 -6.00 0.99
N ASN A 32 -26.28 -5.53 1.99
CA ASN A 32 -25.30 -4.44 1.83
C ASN A 32 -24.16 -4.84 0.88
N LEU A 33 -23.70 -6.09 0.92
CA LEU A 33 -22.69 -6.60 -0.01
C LEU A 33 -23.20 -6.61 -1.47
N LEU A 34 -24.45 -7.05 -1.67
CA LEU A 34 -25.09 -7.01 -2.99
C LEU A 34 -25.33 -5.57 -3.46
N GLU A 35 -25.68 -4.66 -2.56
CA GLU A 35 -25.80 -3.24 -2.86
C GLU A 35 -24.47 -2.61 -3.26
N PHE A 36 -23.41 -2.91 -2.53
CA PHE A 36 -22.04 -2.48 -2.85
C PHE A 36 -21.60 -2.97 -4.24
N ALA A 37 -21.94 -4.21 -4.60
CA ALA A 37 -21.65 -4.80 -5.91
C ALA A 37 -22.59 -4.34 -7.05
N ASN A 38 -23.58 -3.48 -6.78
CA ASN A 38 -24.66 -3.11 -7.72
C ASN A 38 -25.53 -4.28 -8.20
N CYS A 39 -25.70 -5.29 -7.33
CA CYS A 39 -26.53 -6.47 -7.56
C CYS A 39 -27.82 -6.45 -6.71
N GLN A 40 -28.42 -5.26 -6.47
CA GLN A 40 -29.59 -5.12 -5.59
C GLN A 40 -30.80 -5.93 -6.08
N ARG A 41 -30.90 -6.15 -7.39
CA ARG A 41 -31.97 -6.95 -8.00
C ARG A 41 -31.96 -8.39 -7.49
N SER A 42 -30.77 -8.97 -7.28
CA SER A 42 -30.60 -10.32 -6.74
C SER A 42 -31.12 -10.47 -5.31
N TRP A 43 -31.25 -9.35 -4.57
CA TRP A 43 -31.86 -9.33 -3.24
C TRP A 43 -33.38 -9.14 -3.29
N ARG A 44 -33.90 -8.34 -4.22
CA ARG A 44 -35.35 -8.07 -4.35
C ARG A 44 -36.11 -9.31 -4.84
N ASP A 45 -35.53 -10.01 -5.81
CA ASP A 45 -36.10 -11.19 -6.43
C ASP A 45 -35.27 -12.42 -6.06
N ILE A 46 -35.33 -12.83 -4.77
CA ILE A 46 -34.53 -13.96 -4.25
C ILE A 46 -34.88 -15.24 -5.00
N ASN A 47 -34.13 -15.51 -6.06
CA ASN A 47 -34.25 -16.69 -6.88
C ASN A 47 -33.01 -17.56 -6.66
N VAL A 48 -33.20 -18.67 -5.95
CA VAL A 48 -32.12 -19.60 -5.60
C VAL A 48 -31.47 -20.20 -6.84
N ALA A 49 -32.23 -20.46 -7.90
CA ALA A 49 -31.68 -21.00 -9.15
C ALA A 49 -30.78 -19.97 -9.83
N PHE A 50 -31.22 -18.71 -9.88
CA PHE A 50 -30.42 -17.60 -10.41
C PHE A 50 -29.13 -17.39 -9.60
N LEU A 51 -29.23 -17.34 -8.26
CA LEU A 51 -28.06 -17.15 -7.39
C LEU A 51 -27.05 -18.29 -7.51
N LYS A 52 -27.53 -19.54 -7.65
CA LYS A 52 -26.66 -20.70 -7.88
C LYS A 52 -25.98 -20.63 -9.25
N ALA A 53 -26.72 -20.25 -10.29
CA ALA A 53 -26.20 -20.15 -11.65
C ALA A 53 -25.16 -19.03 -11.80
N ASN A 54 -25.36 -17.89 -11.12
CA ASN A 54 -24.52 -16.69 -11.27
C ASN A 54 -23.58 -16.45 -10.08
N LYS A 55 -23.37 -17.47 -9.23
CA LYS A 55 -22.55 -17.32 -8.00
C LYS A 55 -21.16 -16.79 -8.30
N ASN A 56 -20.48 -17.35 -9.30
CA ASN A 56 -19.10 -16.98 -9.62
C ASN A 56 -19.04 -15.54 -10.14
N ASP A 57 -19.95 -15.17 -11.03
CA ASP A 57 -20.04 -13.82 -11.59
C ASP A 57 -20.28 -12.77 -10.51
N LEU A 58 -21.14 -13.06 -9.53
CA LEU A 58 -21.38 -12.18 -8.37
C LEU A 58 -20.11 -12.01 -7.53
N ILE A 59 -19.38 -13.11 -7.27
CA ILE A 59 -18.12 -13.07 -6.53
C ILE A 59 -17.08 -12.26 -7.29
N ASP A 60 -16.94 -12.46 -8.60
CA ASP A 60 -15.94 -11.76 -9.40
C ASP A 60 -16.28 -10.27 -9.57
N THR A 61 -17.57 -9.92 -9.70
CA THR A 61 -18.04 -8.54 -9.66
C THR A 61 -17.68 -7.88 -8.32
N PHE A 62 -17.88 -8.59 -7.21
CA PHE A 62 -17.53 -8.10 -5.88
C PHE A 62 -16.01 -7.86 -5.75
N LYS A 63 -15.18 -8.82 -6.18
CA LYS A 63 -13.71 -8.67 -6.20
C LYS A 63 -13.28 -7.45 -7.00
N GLN A 64 -13.82 -7.29 -8.21
CA GLN A 64 -13.53 -6.12 -9.06
C GLN A 64 -13.90 -4.82 -8.36
N LYS A 65 -15.05 -4.79 -7.66
CA LYS A 65 -15.49 -3.59 -6.95
C LYS A 65 -14.61 -3.23 -5.77
N VAL A 66 -14.18 -4.23 -4.99
CA VAL A 66 -13.22 -4.03 -3.89
C VAL A 66 -11.89 -3.52 -4.45
N ASN A 67 -11.33 -4.15 -5.49
CA ASN A 67 -10.08 -3.71 -6.12
C ASN A 67 -10.19 -2.27 -6.63
N GLN A 68 -11.28 -1.91 -7.32
CA GLN A 68 -11.51 -0.53 -7.77
C GLN A 68 -11.60 0.47 -6.61
N ASN A 69 -12.24 0.07 -5.50
CA ASN A 69 -12.36 0.93 -4.33
C ASN A 69 -11.00 1.15 -3.65
N ASP A 70 -10.17 0.10 -3.58
CA ASP A 70 -8.81 0.21 -3.04
C ASP A 70 -7.93 1.12 -3.92
N LEU A 71 -8.00 0.96 -5.25
CA LEU A 71 -7.29 1.85 -6.18
C LEU A 71 -7.73 3.31 -6.07
N ARG A 72 -9.04 3.56 -5.89
CA ARG A 72 -9.55 4.92 -5.65
C ARG A 72 -9.02 5.49 -4.34
N GLN A 73 -9.13 4.74 -3.24
CA GLN A 73 -8.61 5.17 -1.94
C GLN A 73 -7.11 5.46 -1.98
N LEU A 74 -6.33 4.67 -2.72
CA LEU A 74 -4.90 4.90 -2.91
C LEU A 74 -4.63 6.20 -3.69
N ASN A 75 -5.37 6.46 -4.77
CA ASN A 75 -5.24 7.70 -5.53
C ASN A 75 -5.66 8.94 -4.73
N ASP A 76 -6.74 8.83 -3.97
CA ASP A 76 -7.29 9.92 -3.16
C ASP A 76 -6.53 10.14 -1.85
N SER A 77 -5.66 9.20 -1.45
CA SER A 77 -4.89 9.27 -0.22
C SER A 77 -4.04 10.53 -0.14
N SER A 78 -4.27 11.34 0.90
CA SER A 78 -3.42 12.48 1.25
C SER A 78 -2.19 12.07 2.07
N PHE A 79 -2.16 10.83 2.61
CA PHE A 79 -1.10 10.37 3.51
C PHE A 79 0.15 9.87 2.75
N LEU A 80 -0.05 9.33 1.54
CA LEU A 80 1.01 8.70 0.73
C LEU A 80 1.05 9.30 -0.67
N THR A 81 1.34 10.59 -0.78
CA THR A 81 1.38 11.31 -2.07
C THR A 81 2.36 10.69 -3.08
N PHE A 82 3.45 10.07 -2.60
CA PHE A 82 4.42 9.34 -3.44
C PHE A 82 3.82 8.12 -4.16
N TYR A 83 2.80 7.47 -3.59
CA TYR A 83 2.17 6.28 -4.19
C TYR A 83 1.44 6.58 -5.49
N ARG A 84 1.01 7.83 -5.69
CA ARG A 84 0.38 8.26 -6.96
C ARG A 84 1.34 8.15 -8.15
N ALA A 85 2.64 8.16 -7.90
CA ALA A 85 3.66 7.98 -8.93
C ALA A 85 4.11 6.52 -9.10
N LEU A 86 3.71 5.63 -8.18
CA LEU A 86 3.98 4.20 -8.30
C LEU A 86 2.93 3.54 -9.19
N ASP A 87 3.32 2.50 -9.92
CA ASP A 87 2.37 1.68 -10.67
C ASP A 87 1.52 0.88 -9.68
N LEU A 88 0.24 1.24 -9.58
CA LEU A 88 -0.75 0.60 -8.72
C LEU A 88 -1.56 -0.47 -9.48
N SER A 89 -0.92 -1.21 -10.38
CA SER A 89 -1.56 -2.33 -11.06
C SER A 89 -2.01 -3.41 -10.07
N ASP A 90 -3.04 -4.19 -10.44
CA ASP A 90 -3.57 -5.34 -9.66
C ASP A 90 -2.59 -6.55 -9.65
N GLN A 91 -1.32 -6.30 -9.96
CA GLN A 91 -0.27 -7.30 -10.00
C GLN A 91 0.73 -7.06 -8.87
N PRO A 92 1.36 -8.11 -8.34
CA PRO A 92 2.40 -7.92 -7.35
C PRO A 92 3.53 -7.07 -7.94
N GLN A 93 4.05 -6.17 -7.11
CA GLN A 93 5.04 -5.19 -7.53
C GLN A 93 6.34 -5.86 -8.00
N GLN A 94 6.91 -5.38 -9.11
CA GLN A 94 8.03 -6.03 -9.81
C GLN A 94 9.22 -6.37 -8.90
N TYR A 95 9.54 -5.50 -7.94
CA TYR A 95 10.66 -5.70 -7.01
C TYR A 95 10.54 -6.96 -6.13
N LEU A 96 9.32 -7.48 -5.90
CA LEU A 96 9.07 -8.70 -5.13
C LEU A 96 9.43 -9.97 -5.93
N HIS A 97 9.43 -9.89 -7.26
CA HIS A 97 9.77 -11.00 -8.15
C HIS A 97 11.28 -11.10 -8.43
N ILE A 98 12.05 -10.08 -8.05
CA ILE A 98 13.50 -10.07 -8.27
C ILE A 98 14.18 -11.04 -7.30
N ARG A 99 14.92 -12.00 -7.86
CA ARG A 99 15.78 -12.90 -7.07
C ARG A 99 16.99 -12.15 -6.52
N MET A 100 16.85 -11.62 -5.32
CA MET A 100 17.93 -10.95 -4.60
C MET A 100 17.84 -11.18 -3.09
N PRO A 101 18.93 -10.95 -2.32
CA PRO A 101 18.88 -11.09 -0.88
C PRO A 101 17.82 -10.20 -0.24
N LEU A 102 17.11 -10.74 0.76
CA LEU A 102 15.96 -10.10 1.41
C LEU A 102 16.24 -8.68 1.92
N GLN A 103 17.46 -8.39 2.33
CA GLN A 103 17.86 -7.05 2.80
C GLN A 103 17.65 -5.96 1.75
N PHE A 104 17.88 -6.26 0.47
CA PHE A 104 17.69 -5.32 -0.62
C PHE A 104 16.19 -5.13 -0.90
N THR A 105 15.45 -6.24 -1.03
CA THR A 105 13.99 -6.22 -1.20
C THR A 105 13.30 -5.44 -0.08
N ARG A 106 13.74 -5.65 1.17
CA ARG A 106 13.27 -4.92 2.35
C ARG A 106 13.55 -3.42 2.24
N THR A 107 14.75 -3.03 1.82
CA THR A 107 15.12 -1.62 1.70
C THR A 107 14.29 -0.92 0.63
N ILE A 108 14.04 -1.57 -0.51
CA ILE A 108 13.16 -1.06 -1.56
C ILE A 108 11.71 -0.95 -1.08
N ALA A 109 11.20 -1.96 -0.37
CA ALA A 109 9.87 -1.90 0.24
C ALA A 109 9.74 -0.74 1.22
N GLN A 110 10.73 -0.56 2.12
CA GLN A 110 10.76 0.53 3.10
C GLN A 110 10.86 1.91 2.43
N LEU A 111 11.63 2.04 1.36
CA LEU A 111 11.69 3.27 0.58
C LEU A 111 10.34 3.58 -0.06
N ARG A 112 9.69 2.58 -0.67
CA ARG A 112 8.34 2.73 -1.26
C ARG A 112 7.29 3.11 -0.23
N LEU A 113 7.38 2.60 0.99
CA LEU A 113 6.45 2.88 2.10
C LEU A 113 6.77 4.18 2.87
N SER A 114 7.92 4.81 2.61
CA SER A 114 8.32 6.02 3.28
C SER A 114 7.44 7.20 2.88
N ASN A 115 7.17 8.09 3.83
CA ASN A 115 6.25 9.21 3.63
C ASN A 115 6.69 10.44 4.42
N GLU A 116 5.91 11.51 4.32
CA GLU A 116 6.16 12.81 4.96
C GLU A 116 5.96 12.83 6.48
N PHE A 117 5.44 11.75 7.07
CA PHE A 117 5.22 11.63 8.52
C PHE A 117 6.33 10.86 9.22
N CYS A 118 6.86 9.81 8.59
CA CYS A 118 7.95 9.02 9.16
C CYS A 118 8.70 8.26 8.07
N ILE A 119 10.02 8.43 8.03
CA ILE A 119 10.91 7.62 7.22
C ILE A 119 11.53 6.57 8.14
N ARG A 120 11.38 5.30 7.78
CA ARG A 120 11.87 4.18 8.60
C ARG A 120 12.62 3.16 7.76
N PHE A 121 13.88 2.92 8.12
CA PHE A 121 14.71 1.89 7.51
C PHE A 121 15.24 0.93 8.57
N THR A 122 15.28 -0.36 8.22
CA THR A 122 15.84 -1.40 9.09
C THR A 122 16.99 -2.08 8.40
N PHE A 123 18.19 -1.93 8.97
CA PHE A 123 19.43 -2.46 8.43
C PHE A 123 20.21 -3.15 9.55
N GLN A 124 20.61 -4.40 9.34
CA GLN A 124 21.38 -5.22 10.31
C GLN A 124 20.78 -5.25 11.73
N GLY A 125 19.44 -5.35 11.83
CA GLY A 125 18.72 -5.38 13.11
C GLY A 125 18.50 -4.01 13.76
N LEU A 126 19.15 -2.95 13.28
CA LEU A 126 18.95 -1.59 13.74
C LEU A 126 17.85 -0.91 12.92
N THR A 127 16.96 -0.20 13.59
CA THR A 127 15.89 0.58 12.95
C THR A 127 16.13 2.06 13.12
N TYR A 128 16.32 2.74 11.99
CA TYR A 128 16.49 4.16 11.89
C TYR A 128 15.13 4.80 11.64
N LYS A 129 14.79 5.79 12.49
CA LYS A 129 13.59 6.61 12.34
C LYS A 129 14.02 8.04 12.09
N ILE A 130 13.49 8.63 11.03
CA ILE A 130 13.74 10.01 10.65
C ILE A 130 12.38 10.69 10.56
N ASP A 131 12.24 11.83 11.23
CA ASP A 131 11.06 12.69 11.15
C ASP A 131 11.29 13.73 10.04
N PRO A 132 10.56 13.62 8.90
CA PRO A 132 10.73 14.53 7.77
C PRO A 132 10.40 15.99 8.09
N LYS A 133 9.73 16.26 9.21
CA LYS A 133 9.34 17.61 9.66
C LYS A 133 10.42 18.28 10.51
N GLN A 134 11.46 17.55 10.91
CA GLN A 134 12.61 18.11 11.63
C GLN A 134 13.65 18.63 10.65
N LEU A 135 14.46 19.57 11.11
CA LEU A 135 15.63 20.03 10.35
C LEU A 135 16.68 18.92 10.30
N CYS A 136 17.35 18.81 9.16
CA CYS A 136 18.48 17.91 8.98
C CYS A 136 19.59 18.28 9.99
N THR A 137 19.91 17.36 10.90
CA THR A 137 20.91 17.59 11.95
C THR A 137 22.34 17.38 11.46
N ILE A 138 22.51 16.84 10.25
CA ILE A 138 23.81 16.42 9.72
C ILE A 138 24.40 17.45 8.78
N CYS A 139 23.58 18.28 8.13
CA CYS A 139 24.05 19.34 7.26
C CYS A 139 23.68 20.72 7.78
N ASN A 140 24.48 21.72 7.41
CA ASN A 140 24.27 23.11 7.85
C ASN A 140 23.31 23.91 6.97
N LYS A 141 22.52 23.26 6.10
CA LYS A 141 21.60 23.96 5.20
C LYS A 141 20.30 24.42 5.86
N ARG A 142 19.99 23.92 7.08
CA ARG A 142 18.71 24.19 7.78
C ARG A 142 17.48 23.82 6.93
N GLU A 143 17.59 22.73 6.18
CA GLU A 143 16.49 22.17 5.39
C GLU A 143 15.78 21.06 6.15
N LEU A 144 14.51 20.81 5.82
CA LEU A 144 13.76 19.68 6.37
C LEU A 144 14.36 18.35 5.96
N GLU A 145 14.37 17.39 6.87
CA GLU A 145 15.00 16.08 6.71
C GLU A 145 14.14 15.08 5.92
N THR A 146 13.64 15.53 4.79
CA THR A 146 12.80 14.74 3.88
C THR A 146 13.62 13.68 3.14
N LEU A 147 12.95 12.67 2.55
CA LEU A 147 13.60 11.71 1.64
C LEU A 147 14.34 12.42 0.51
N ARG A 148 13.72 13.47 -0.05
CA ARG A 148 14.31 14.28 -1.11
C ARG A 148 15.62 14.90 -0.64
N HIS A 149 15.62 15.49 0.56
CA HIS A 149 16.83 16.07 1.13
C HIS A 149 17.92 15.02 1.34
N LEU A 150 17.57 13.89 1.97
CA LEU A 150 18.51 12.80 2.28
C LEU A 150 19.13 12.18 1.02
N LEU A 151 18.34 11.93 -0.02
CA LEU A 151 18.80 11.23 -1.20
C LEU A 151 19.47 12.16 -2.23
N PHE A 152 19.02 13.42 -2.34
CA PHE A 152 19.35 14.27 -3.50
C PHE A 152 19.99 15.62 -3.18
N GLU A 153 19.80 16.20 -1.99
CA GLU A 153 20.14 17.61 -1.75
C GLU A 153 21.18 17.83 -0.64
N CYS A 154 21.23 16.92 0.33
CA CYS A 154 22.13 17.01 1.46
C CYS A 154 23.59 16.93 0.98
N PRO A 155 24.40 17.98 1.23
CA PRO A 155 25.76 18.06 0.72
C PRO A 155 26.68 16.99 1.32
N ILE A 156 26.43 16.59 2.57
CA ILE A 156 27.23 15.58 3.29
C ILE A 156 27.15 14.22 2.59
N TYR A 157 26.00 13.87 2.01
CA TYR A 157 25.82 12.60 1.31
C TYR A 157 26.28 12.62 -0.15
N THR A 158 26.78 13.76 -0.66
CA THR A 158 27.14 13.90 -2.08
C THR A 158 28.20 12.88 -2.50
N ALA A 159 29.22 12.65 -1.67
CA ALA A 159 30.27 11.67 -1.94
C ALA A 159 29.75 10.22 -1.97
N MET A 160 28.59 9.95 -1.39
CA MET A 160 27.95 8.64 -1.34
C MET A 160 26.94 8.43 -2.47
N ARG A 161 26.67 9.46 -3.28
CA ARG A 161 25.75 9.36 -4.41
C ARG A 161 26.41 8.53 -5.51
N PRO A 162 25.75 7.47 -6.02
CA PRO A 162 26.36 6.65 -7.04
C PRO A 162 26.53 7.44 -8.35
N GLN A 163 27.74 7.46 -8.90
CA GLN A 163 28.07 8.17 -10.16
C GLN A 163 27.25 7.67 -11.35
N ASN A 164 26.87 6.38 -11.34
CA ASN A 164 26.09 5.75 -12.41
C ASN A 164 24.57 6.02 -12.30
N ILE A 165 24.15 6.83 -11.32
CA ILE A 165 22.73 7.02 -10.94
C ILE A 165 22.34 8.50 -10.99
N THR A 166 23.17 9.40 -11.50
CA THR A 166 22.87 10.84 -11.67
C THR A 166 21.55 11.11 -12.39
N ASN A 167 21.08 10.21 -13.27
CA ASN A 167 19.76 10.33 -13.93
C ASN A 167 18.59 9.75 -13.11
N LEU A 168 18.85 8.88 -12.14
CA LEU A 168 17.85 8.27 -11.25
C LEU A 168 17.69 9.06 -9.92
N LEU A 169 18.53 10.09 -9.72
CA LEU A 169 18.53 10.97 -8.55
C LEU A 169 17.70 12.26 -8.75
N ASN A 170 16.77 12.25 -9.71
CA ASN A 170 15.68 13.22 -9.77
C ASN A 170 14.47 12.61 -9.03
N PRO A 171 13.82 13.33 -8.10
CA PRO A 171 12.56 12.92 -7.49
C PRO A 171 11.52 12.34 -8.47
N GLU A 172 11.41 12.92 -9.67
CA GLU A 172 10.46 12.48 -10.71
C GLU A 172 10.86 11.13 -11.33
N HIS A 173 12.17 10.86 -11.47
CA HIS A 173 12.68 9.60 -12.03
C HIS A 173 12.72 8.48 -11.00
N LEU A 174 12.74 8.78 -9.69
CA LEU A 174 12.78 7.77 -8.64
C LEU A 174 11.55 6.84 -8.71
N ALA A 175 10.35 7.39 -8.89
CA ALA A 175 9.14 6.59 -8.97
C ALA A 175 9.17 5.63 -10.18
N ASN A 176 9.54 6.14 -11.35
CA ASN A 176 9.72 5.33 -12.57
C ASN A 176 10.77 4.23 -12.39
N THR A 177 11.84 4.53 -11.67
CA THR A 177 12.91 3.57 -11.34
C THR A 177 12.40 2.48 -10.41
N LEU A 178 11.63 2.84 -9.39
CA LEU A 178 11.06 1.88 -8.45
C LEU A 178 9.99 1.02 -9.11
N ASN A 179 9.27 1.54 -10.09
CA ASN A 179 8.32 0.79 -10.90
C ASN A 179 9.03 -0.24 -11.80
N ASN A 180 10.13 0.15 -12.43
CA ASN A 180 10.88 -0.67 -13.40
C ASN A 180 12.23 -1.16 -12.86
N ILE A 181 12.23 -1.65 -11.62
CA ILE A 181 13.47 -1.91 -10.90
C ILE A 181 14.17 -3.19 -11.36
N THR A 182 15.49 -3.13 -11.42
CA THR A 182 16.38 -4.24 -11.79
C THR A 182 17.24 -4.66 -10.59
N PRO A 183 17.83 -5.86 -10.58
CA PRO A 183 18.71 -6.28 -9.46
C PRO A 183 19.87 -5.30 -9.20
N SER A 184 20.47 -4.75 -10.27
CA SER A 184 21.60 -3.81 -10.17
C SER A 184 21.17 -2.45 -9.62
N THR A 185 20.03 -1.92 -10.07
CA THR A 185 19.49 -0.65 -9.57
C THR A 185 19.02 -0.79 -8.11
N ALA A 186 18.32 -1.87 -7.77
CA ALA A 186 17.90 -2.17 -6.39
C ALA A 186 19.09 -2.24 -5.43
N LYS A 187 20.18 -2.92 -5.84
CA LYS A 187 21.41 -3.02 -5.05
C LYS A 187 22.03 -1.64 -4.83
N THR A 188 22.12 -0.85 -5.88
CA THR A 188 22.76 0.47 -5.79
C THR A 188 21.95 1.46 -4.95
N ILE A 189 20.62 1.51 -5.11
CA ILE A 189 19.73 2.34 -4.28
C ILE A 189 19.86 1.92 -2.81
N SER A 190 19.79 0.62 -2.54
CA SER A 190 19.89 0.13 -1.15
C SER A 190 21.24 0.45 -0.52
N ASN A 191 22.34 0.26 -1.27
CA ASN A 191 23.69 0.61 -0.79
C ASN A 191 23.81 2.10 -0.48
N HIS A 192 23.23 2.97 -1.32
CA HIS A 192 23.22 4.40 -1.08
C HIS A 192 22.47 4.74 0.23
N ILE A 193 21.29 4.17 0.43
CA ILE A 193 20.52 4.33 1.67
C ILE A 193 21.33 3.82 2.87
N TRP A 194 21.94 2.65 2.79
CA TRP A 194 22.71 2.09 3.90
C TRP A 194 23.94 2.93 4.24
N ASN A 195 24.61 3.51 3.26
CA ASN A 195 25.74 4.41 3.49
C ASN A 195 25.30 5.69 4.20
N ILE A 196 24.15 6.26 3.80
CA ILE A 196 23.52 7.38 4.52
C ILE A 196 23.29 6.97 5.97
N LEU A 197 22.57 5.87 6.22
CA LEU A 197 22.22 5.43 7.58
C LEU A 197 23.45 5.16 8.45
N LYS A 198 24.50 4.56 7.91
CA LYS A 198 25.77 4.33 8.62
C LYS A 198 26.43 5.65 9.02
N LEU A 199 26.48 6.62 8.12
CA LEU A 199 27.04 7.93 8.43
C LEU A 199 26.22 8.65 9.51
N ARG A 200 24.89 8.57 9.43
CA ARG A 200 24.02 9.11 10.49
C ARG A 200 24.31 8.48 11.84
N ALA A 201 24.43 7.16 11.87
CA ALA A 201 24.70 6.41 13.10
C ALA A 201 26.04 6.87 13.72
N PHE A 202 27.03 7.18 12.89
CA PHE A 202 28.31 7.69 13.34
C PHE A 202 28.18 9.12 13.90
N VAL A 203 27.63 10.06 13.12
CA VAL A 203 27.54 11.48 13.50
C VAL A 203 26.63 11.74 14.70
N ILE A 204 25.58 10.93 14.91
CA ILE A 204 24.62 11.14 16.02
C ILE A 204 25.11 10.52 17.33
N ASN A 205 25.99 9.51 17.28
CA ASN A 205 26.47 8.82 18.48
C ASN A 205 27.87 9.27 18.94
N GLU A 206 28.55 10.14 18.18
CA GLU A 206 29.74 10.88 18.61
C GLU A 206 29.35 12.26 19.15
#